data_AF-A0A4P5YJE4-F1
#
_entry.id   AF-A0A4P5YJE4-F1
#
_cell.length_a   1.000
_cell.length_b   1.000
_cell.length_c   1.000
_cell.angle_alpha   90.00
_cell.angle_beta   90.00
_cell.angle_gamma   90.00
#
_symmetry.space_group_name_H-M   'P 1'
#
loop_
_entity.id
_entity.type
_entity.pdbx_description
1 polymer ?
#
loop_
_entity_poly.entity_id
_entity_poly.type
_entity_poly.pdbx_seq_one_letter_code
_entity_poly.pdbx_strand_id
1 'polypeptide(L)'
;MSFVRIPELIPIDRPVPDRGDPAWGDLRQRVLDAVATPSATGPHRVEVPAPVRSELLDFLEAVRRQASGQAQGLNPDRVPGPWRERLAWAGMPFANDGKLLWEELEPSTDPAPTFAAGRLRLSEPEGWRQLTSLALKPLRQFVAERFGFRLQCATGVRAWRWPGVLVLVSGNHLPVAGFVHCCQGDERTSIYLDPGDAQLIAM
;
A
#
# COMPACT_ATOMS: atom_id res chain seq x y z
N MET A 1 16.48 -15.98 8.26
CA MET A 1 15.20 -15.25 8.44
C MET A 1 15.50 -13.78 8.32
N SER A 2 14.95 -13.09 7.31
CA SER A 2 15.07 -11.63 7.21
C SER A 2 13.99 -11.00 8.08
N PHE A 3 14.37 -10.12 8.99
CA PHE A 3 13.45 -9.42 9.90
C PHE A 3 13.04 -8.09 9.28
N VAL A 4 11.78 -7.69 9.48
CA VAL A 4 11.32 -6.35 9.12
C VAL A 4 12.15 -5.32 9.89
N ARG A 5 12.92 -4.50 9.16
CA ARG A 5 13.77 -3.47 9.73
C ARG A 5 12.93 -2.21 9.97
N ILE A 6 12.83 -1.80 11.22
CA ILE A 6 12.17 -0.54 11.59
C ILE A 6 13.12 0.63 11.24
N PRO A 7 12.64 1.67 10.53
CA PRO A 7 13.42 2.87 10.22
C PRO A 7 13.72 3.66 11.49
N GLU A 8 14.74 4.51 11.40
CA GLU A 8 15.01 5.51 12.42
C GLU A 8 13.98 6.65 12.30
N LEU A 9 13.12 6.82 13.30
CA LEU A 9 12.20 7.96 13.36
C LEU A 9 12.89 9.16 14.02
N ILE A 10 13.18 10.19 13.23
CA ILE A 10 13.78 11.45 13.72
C ILE A 10 12.65 12.35 14.25
N PRO A 11 12.61 12.65 15.56
CA PRO A 11 11.65 13.61 16.09
C PRO A 11 11.97 15.02 15.60
N ILE A 12 10.96 15.72 15.10
CA ILE A 12 11.05 17.13 14.72
C ILE A 12 9.98 17.97 15.42
N ASP A 13 10.27 19.26 15.58
CA ASP A 13 9.30 20.23 16.11
C ASP A 13 8.34 20.68 15.00
N ARG A 14 7.26 19.92 14.82
CA ARG A 14 6.16 20.23 13.92
C ARG A 14 4.82 19.89 14.56
N PRO A 15 3.72 20.57 14.17
CA PRO A 15 2.38 20.19 14.58
C PRO A 15 2.07 18.73 14.24
N VAL A 16 1.36 18.07 15.15
CA VAL A 16 0.80 16.73 14.91
C VAL A 16 -0.46 16.89 14.05
N PRO A 17 -0.58 16.17 12.91
CA PRO A 17 -1.82 16.12 12.16
C PRO A 17 -2.98 15.56 13.00
N ASP A 18 -4.20 16.01 12.73
CA ASP A 18 -5.38 15.41 13.38
C ASP A 18 -5.51 13.94 12.98
N ARG A 19 -5.83 13.06 13.96
CA ARG A 19 -5.89 11.60 13.72
C ARG A 19 -7.02 11.18 12.79
N GLY A 20 -8.07 12.00 12.67
CA GLY A 20 -9.18 11.85 11.74
C GLY A 20 -8.98 12.60 10.42
N ASP A 21 -7.73 12.92 10.05
CA ASP A 21 -7.39 13.61 8.80
C ASP A 21 -6.45 12.76 7.94
N PRO A 22 -6.56 12.80 6.59
CA PRO A 22 -5.62 12.13 5.69
C PRO A 22 -4.14 12.44 5.93
N ALA A 23 -3.79 13.62 6.44
CA ALA A 23 -2.42 13.97 6.77
C ALA A 23 -1.83 13.06 7.86
N TRP A 24 -2.65 12.52 8.76
CA TRP A 24 -2.23 11.48 9.69
C TRP A 24 -1.98 10.15 8.98
N GLY A 25 -2.86 9.80 8.04
CA GLY A 25 -2.66 8.70 7.10
C GLY A 25 -1.31 8.81 6.42
N ASP A 26 -1.03 9.93 5.75
CA ASP A 26 0.22 10.20 5.03
C ASP A 26 1.47 10.02 5.91
N LEU A 27 1.40 10.38 7.20
CA LEU A 27 2.49 10.12 8.14
C LEU A 27 2.71 8.61 8.36
N ARG A 28 1.63 7.83 8.53
CA ARG A 28 1.69 6.35 8.60
C ARG A 28 2.20 5.73 7.30
N GLN A 29 1.76 6.23 6.15
CA GLN A 29 2.23 5.75 4.84
C GLN A 29 3.73 5.97 4.69
N ARG A 30 4.25 7.16 5.05
CA ARG A 30 5.68 7.46 4.96
C ARG A 30 6.55 6.53 5.81
N VAL A 31 6.13 6.21 7.04
CA VAL A 31 6.90 5.28 7.87
C VAL A 31 6.81 3.84 7.35
N LEU A 32 5.68 3.42 6.78
CA LEU A 32 5.54 2.09 6.14
C LEU A 32 6.33 1.99 4.85
N ASP A 33 6.34 3.03 4.02
CA ASP A 33 7.15 3.10 2.81
C ASP A 33 8.62 2.89 3.15
N ALA A 34 9.15 3.61 4.17
CA ALA A 34 10.52 3.43 4.62
C ALA A 34 10.86 1.99 5.11
N VAL A 35 9.85 1.23 5.58
CA VAL A 35 9.99 -0.18 5.97
C VAL A 35 9.96 -1.10 4.73
N ALA A 36 9.03 -0.86 3.80
CA ALA A 36 8.80 -1.72 2.64
C ALA A 36 9.80 -1.50 1.50
N THR A 37 10.35 -0.29 1.38
CA THR A 37 11.26 0.11 0.30
C THR A 37 12.61 0.56 0.86
N PRO A 38 13.35 -0.34 1.57
CA PRO A 38 14.58 0.05 2.21
C PRO A 38 15.66 0.49 1.21
N SER A 39 16.30 1.64 1.45
CA SER A 39 17.29 2.24 0.58
C SER A 39 18.55 1.40 0.66
N ALA A 40 19.17 1.14 -0.49
CA ALA A 40 20.44 0.45 -0.55
C ALA A 40 21.59 1.27 0.08
N THR A 41 21.43 2.60 0.22
CA THR A 41 22.53 3.53 0.52
C THR A 41 22.61 4.01 1.97
N GLY A 42 21.77 3.54 2.88
CA GLY A 42 21.89 3.91 4.29
C GLY A 42 20.66 3.58 5.15
N PRO A 43 20.74 3.84 6.47
CA PRO A 43 19.58 3.70 7.35
C PRO A 43 18.48 4.66 6.88
N HIS A 44 17.27 4.12 6.65
CA HIS A 44 16.12 4.96 6.37
C HIS A 44 15.75 5.76 7.60
N ARG A 45 15.72 7.07 7.40
CA ARG A 45 15.33 8.03 8.41
C ARG A 45 14.04 8.69 7.97
N VAL A 46 13.06 8.72 8.87
CA VAL A 46 11.79 9.39 8.61
C VAL A 46 11.59 10.46 9.66
N GLU A 47 11.45 11.71 9.22
CA GLU A 47 11.11 12.83 10.10
C GLU A 47 9.63 12.75 10.51
N VAL A 48 9.38 12.76 11.81
CA VAL A 48 8.03 12.66 12.39
C VAL A 48 7.86 13.70 13.52
N PRO A 49 6.66 14.27 13.73
CA PRO A 49 6.41 15.15 14.86
C PRO A 49 6.76 14.45 16.19
N ALA A 50 7.56 15.11 17.02
CA ALA A 50 8.08 14.50 18.26
C ALA A 50 6.99 13.86 19.16
N PRO A 51 5.79 14.46 19.35
CA PRO A 51 4.78 13.90 20.24
C PRO A 51 4.19 12.55 19.83
N VAL A 52 4.28 12.18 18.55
CA VAL A 52 3.70 10.92 18.01
C VAL A 52 4.75 9.87 17.64
N ARG A 53 6.02 10.15 17.94
CA ARG A 53 7.12 9.23 17.61
C ARG A 53 6.92 7.85 18.25
N SER A 54 6.55 7.77 19.53
CA SER A 54 6.31 6.49 20.21
C SER A 54 5.12 5.75 19.60
N GLU A 55 4.03 6.45 19.32
CA GLU A 55 2.83 5.87 18.68
C GLU A 55 3.15 5.24 17.32
N LEU A 56 3.97 5.91 16.50
CA LEU A 56 4.42 5.35 15.21
C LEU A 56 5.37 4.17 15.39
N LEU A 57 6.24 4.17 16.40
CA LEU A 57 7.09 3.01 16.70
C LEU A 57 6.25 1.80 17.13
N ASP A 58 5.26 2.00 17.99
CA ASP A 58 4.35 0.93 18.44
C ASP A 58 3.54 0.36 17.28
N PHE A 59 3.10 1.22 16.36
CA PHE A 59 2.45 0.82 15.11
C PHE A 59 3.37 -0.05 14.24
N LEU A 60 4.60 0.38 14.00
CA LEU A 60 5.58 -0.39 13.24
C LEU A 60 5.95 -1.71 13.93
N GLU A 61 5.97 -1.74 15.25
CA GLU A 61 6.18 -2.95 16.04
C GLU A 61 5.01 -3.93 15.89
N ALA A 62 3.77 -3.44 15.85
CA ALA A 62 2.61 -4.26 15.56
C ALA A 62 2.70 -4.92 14.17
N VAL A 63 3.16 -4.17 13.16
CA VAL A 63 3.43 -4.72 11.82
C VAL A 63 4.54 -5.77 11.89
N ARG A 64 5.67 -5.46 12.52
CA ARG A 64 6.82 -6.36 12.65
C ARG A 64 6.46 -7.69 13.33
N ARG A 65 5.59 -7.67 14.35
CA ARG A 65 5.14 -8.88 15.06
C ARG A 65 4.33 -9.84 14.18
N GLN A 66 3.59 -9.33 13.20
CA GLN A 66 2.76 -10.13 12.30
C GLN A 66 3.48 -10.47 10.98
N ALA A 67 4.39 -9.61 10.55
CA ALA A 67 5.15 -9.81 9.33
C ALA A 67 6.21 -10.89 9.49
N SER A 68 6.32 -11.74 8.47
CA SER A 68 7.38 -12.71 8.30
C SER A 68 8.09 -12.46 6.97
N GLY A 69 9.43 -12.46 6.96
CA GLY A 69 10.20 -12.23 5.73
C GLY A 69 10.13 -10.79 5.18
N GLN A 70 10.36 -10.67 3.86
CA GLN A 70 10.45 -9.38 3.17
C GLN A 70 9.09 -8.88 2.68
N ALA A 71 9.00 -7.55 2.50
CA ALA A 71 7.86 -6.93 1.84
C ALA A 71 7.67 -7.49 0.42
N GLN A 72 6.43 -7.56 -0.03
CA GLN A 72 6.02 -8.03 -1.34
C GLN A 72 5.32 -6.91 -2.08
N GLY A 73 5.65 -6.75 -3.36
CA GLY A 73 5.04 -5.72 -4.19
C GLY A 73 5.75 -5.56 -5.52
N LEU A 74 5.44 -4.45 -6.16
CA LEU A 74 6.15 -3.93 -7.33
C LEU A 74 7.36 -3.10 -6.87
N ASN A 75 8.51 -3.24 -7.53
CA ASN A 75 9.66 -2.39 -7.21
C ASN A 75 9.40 -0.94 -7.66
N PRO A 76 9.33 0.04 -6.72
CA PRO A 76 8.98 1.42 -7.06
C PRO A 76 9.99 2.09 -8.00
N ASP A 77 11.27 1.76 -7.91
CA ASP A 77 12.34 2.38 -8.72
C ASP A 77 12.25 2.00 -10.20
N ARG A 78 11.54 0.90 -10.50
CA ARG A 78 11.27 0.44 -11.87
C ARG A 78 9.98 1.01 -12.45
N VAL A 79 9.18 1.72 -11.65
CA VAL A 79 7.88 2.25 -12.06
C VAL A 79 7.98 3.74 -12.37
N PRO A 80 7.52 4.19 -13.56
CA PRO A 80 7.48 5.61 -13.88
C PRO A 80 6.63 6.40 -12.87
N GLY A 81 7.07 7.62 -12.55
CA GLY A 81 6.46 8.45 -11.50
C GLY A 81 4.93 8.57 -11.55
N PRO A 82 4.32 8.95 -12.69
CA PRO A 82 2.86 9.11 -12.79
C PRO A 82 2.08 7.83 -12.46
N TRP A 83 2.63 6.67 -12.81
CA TRP A 83 2.02 5.37 -12.54
C TRP A 83 2.13 4.95 -11.09
N ARG A 84 3.26 5.26 -10.45
CA ARG A 84 3.55 4.84 -9.08
C ARG A 84 2.47 5.29 -8.11
N GLU A 85 2.12 6.58 -8.14
CA GLU A 85 1.09 7.15 -7.27
C GLU A 85 -0.28 6.53 -7.55
N ARG A 86 -0.64 6.34 -8.83
CA ARG A 86 -1.94 5.79 -9.24
C ARG A 86 -2.11 4.32 -8.86
N LEU A 87 -1.06 3.53 -9.04
CA LEU A 87 -1.05 2.14 -8.64
C LEU A 87 -1.17 2.02 -7.12
N ALA A 88 -0.39 2.81 -6.37
CA ALA A 88 -0.48 2.83 -4.91
C ALA A 88 -1.88 3.24 -4.43
N TRP A 89 -2.46 4.27 -5.03
CA TRP A 89 -3.82 4.74 -4.78
C TRP A 89 -4.89 3.69 -5.09
N ALA A 90 -4.63 2.80 -6.05
CA ALA A 90 -5.52 1.70 -6.40
C ALA A 90 -5.30 0.43 -5.55
N GLY A 91 -4.37 0.44 -4.60
CA GLY A 91 -4.06 -0.66 -3.68
C GLY A 91 -2.98 -1.63 -4.16
N MET A 92 -2.17 -1.27 -5.16
CA MET A 92 -0.98 -2.03 -5.54
C MET A 92 0.10 -1.88 -4.46
N PRO A 93 0.60 -2.97 -3.87
CA PRO A 93 1.69 -2.89 -2.89
C PRO A 93 3.04 -2.66 -3.60
N PHE A 94 3.92 -1.92 -2.93
CA PHE A 94 5.29 -1.66 -3.40
C PHE A 94 6.33 -2.21 -2.43
N ALA A 95 7.43 -2.73 -2.97
CA ALA A 95 8.56 -3.25 -2.20
C ALA A 95 9.83 -3.27 -3.07
N ASN A 96 10.99 -2.87 -2.54
CA ASN A 96 12.24 -2.83 -3.33
C ASN A 96 12.67 -4.24 -3.80
N ASP A 97 12.52 -5.23 -2.91
CA ASP A 97 12.76 -6.65 -3.22
C ASP A 97 11.50 -7.35 -3.77
N GLY A 98 10.54 -6.55 -4.26
CA GLY A 98 9.34 -7.04 -4.90
C GLY A 98 9.66 -7.94 -6.08
N LYS A 99 9.01 -9.11 -6.16
CA LYS A 99 9.20 -10.08 -7.25
C LYS A 99 8.50 -9.68 -8.55
N LEU A 100 7.58 -8.73 -8.48
CA LEU A 100 6.83 -8.27 -9.65
C LEU A 100 7.66 -7.24 -10.41
N LEU A 101 7.84 -7.47 -11.70
CA LEU A 101 8.56 -6.57 -12.60
C LEU A 101 7.58 -5.62 -13.30
N TRP A 102 7.98 -4.36 -13.49
CA TRP A 102 7.17 -3.36 -14.19
C TRP A 102 6.83 -3.81 -15.61
N GLU A 103 7.78 -4.48 -16.26
CA GLU A 103 7.69 -5.03 -17.61
C GLU A 103 6.60 -6.10 -17.75
N GLU A 104 6.08 -6.66 -16.66
CA GLU A 104 4.92 -7.55 -16.70
C GLU A 104 3.60 -6.79 -16.96
N LEU A 105 3.61 -5.47 -16.81
CA LEU A 105 2.50 -4.56 -17.06
C LEU A 105 2.68 -3.90 -18.43
N GLU A 106 1.59 -3.76 -19.17
CA GLU A 106 1.61 -3.18 -20.51
C GLU A 106 0.85 -1.85 -20.53
N PRO A 107 1.45 -0.72 -20.94
CA PRO A 107 0.70 0.49 -21.22
C PRO A 107 -0.36 0.26 -22.32
N SER A 108 -1.49 0.94 -22.21
CA SER A 108 -2.63 0.83 -23.13
C SER A 108 -3.35 2.15 -23.28
N THR A 109 -3.97 2.34 -24.45
CA THR A 109 -4.89 3.45 -24.75
C THR A 109 -6.33 3.16 -24.34
N ASP A 110 -6.59 1.99 -23.75
CA ASP A 110 -7.90 1.65 -23.19
C ASP A 110 -8.29 2.67 -22.11
N PRO A 111 -9.59 2.90 -21.84
CA PRO A 111 -10.00 3.88 -20.82
C PRO A 111 -9.79 3.40 -19.38
N ALA A 112 -9.64 2.08 -19.16
CA ALA A 112 -9.45 1.46 -17.86
C ALA A 112 -8.46 0.28 -17.97
N PRO A 113 -7.91 -0.21 -16.85
CA PRO A 113 -7.11 -1.43 -16.87
C PRO A 113 -7.88 -2.62 -17.43
N THR A 114 -7.25 -3.43 -18.29
CA THR A 114 -7.85 -4.60 -18.94
C THR A 114 -6.89 -5.78 -18.93
N PHE A 115 -7.41 -7.00 -19.10
CA PHE A 115 -6.57 -8.16 -19.41
C PHE A 115 -6.63 -8.45 -20.90
N ALA A 116 -5.48 -8.61 -21.53
CA ALA A 116 -5.37 -9.09 -22.91
C ALA A 116 -4.20 -10.08 -23.00
N ALA A 117 -4.45 -11.23 -23.65
CA ALA A 117 -3.45 -12.29 -23.82
C ALA A 117 -2.74 -12.70 -22.51
N GLY A 118 -3.46 -12.69 -21.37
CA GLY A 118 -2.92 -13.05 -20.07
C GLY A 118 -2.05 -11.98 -19.40
N ARG A 119 -1.95 -10.78 -19.97
CA ARG A 119 -1.21 -9.65 -19.41
C ARG A 119 -2.15 -8.54 -18.97
N LEU A 120 -1.79 -7.87 -17.87
CA LEU A 120 -2.51 -6.70 -17.41
C LEU A 120 -2.05 -5.49 -18.22
N ARG A 121 -3.01 -4.90 -18.93
CA ARG A 121 -2.87 -3.66 -19.66
C ARG A 121 -3.39 -2.51 -18.81
N LEU A 122 -2.63 -1.42 -18.73
CA LEU A 122 -2.93 -0.27 -17.90
C LEU A 122 -3.28 0.94 -18.77
N SER A 123 -4.41 1.60 -18.48
CA SER A 123 -4.81 2.86 -19.10
C SER A 123 -4.06 4.06 -18.54
N GLU A 124 -3.89 5.14 -19.33
CA GLU A 124 -3.17 6.35 -18.89
C GLU A 124 -3.55 6.83 -17.47
N PRO A 125 -2.56 7.18 -16.62
CA PRO A 125 -2.74 7.41 -15.19
C PRO A 125 -3.61 8.63 -14.86
N GLU A 126 -3.70 9.63 -15.74
CA GLU A 126 -4.53 10.82 -15.58
C GLU A 126 -6.02 10.47 -15.51
N GLY A 127 -6.46 9.48 -16.29
CA GLY A 127 -7.85 9.03 -16.34
C GLY A 127 -8.32 8.30 -15.09
N TRP A 128 -7.39 7.81 -14.25
CA TRP A 128 -7.71 6.93 -13.13
C TRP A 128 -8.52 7.60 -12.03
N ARG A 129 -8.42 8.92 -11.89
CA ARG A 129 -9.18 9.68 -10.88
C ARG A 129 -10.69 9.53 -11.05
N GLN A 130 -11.15 9.28 -12.28
CA GLN A 130 -12.56 9.13 -12.62
C GLN A 130 -13.02 7.66 -12.56
N LEU A 131 -12.10 6.72 -12.42
CA LEU A 131 -12.42 5.30 -12.42
C LEU A 131 -13.08 4.91 -11.09
N THR A 132 -14.19 4.21 -11.21
CA THR A 132 -14.84 3.57 -10.07
C THR A 132 -14.05 2.34 -9.63
N SER A 133 -14.32 1.85 -8.42
CA SER A 133 -13.79 0.57 -7.93
C SER A 133 -14.05 -0.59 -8.91
N LEU A 134 -15.13 -0.55 -9.70
CA LEU A 134 -15.44 -1.59 -10.67
C LEU A 134 -14.50 -1.57 -11.87
N ALA A 135 -14.16 -0.38 -12.38
CA ALA A 135 -13.24 -0.22 -13.50
C ALA A 135 -11.80 -0.66 -13.15
N LEU A 136 -11.44 -0.67 -11.86
CA LEU A 136 -10.15 -1.16 -11.37
C LEU A 136 -10.14 -2.67 -11.07
N LYS A 137 -11.24 -3.40 -11.36
CA LYS A 137 -11.33 -4.84 -11.09
C LYS A 137 -10.18 -5.64 -11.74
N PRO A 138 -9.77 -5.40 -13.00
CA PRO A 138 -8.65 -6.16 -13.60
C PRO A 138 -7.34 -5.98 -12.84
N LEU A 139 -7.00 -4.75 -12.47
CA LEU A 139 -5.82 -4.47 -11.63
C LEU A 139 -5.90 -5.20 -10.27
N ARG A 140 -7.05 -5.16 -9.61
CA ARG A 140 -7.23 -5.82 -8.30
C ARG A 140 -7.19 -7.34 -8.41
N GLN A 141 -7.68 -7.90 -9.51
CA GLN A 141 -7.55 -9.32 -9.79
C GLN A 141 -6.09 -9.70 -10.01
N PHE A 142 -5.34 -8.90 -10.76
CA PHE A 142 -3.91 -9.10 -10.93
C PHE A 142 -3.15 -9.06 -9.58
N VAL A 143 -3.47 -8.10 -8.71
CA VAL A 143 -2.91 -8.03 -7.34
C VAL A 143 -3.23 -9.31 -6.56
N ALA A 144 -4.45 -9.84 -6.69
CA ALA A 144 -4.85 -11.08 -6.03
C ALA A 144 -4.03 -12.28 -6.50
N GLU A 145 -3.88 -12.44 -7.81
CA GLU A 145 -3.11 -13.54 -8.40
C GLU A 145 -1.63 -13.49 -8.01
N ARG A 146 -1.05 -12.29 -7.82
CA ARG A 146 0.38 -12.11 -7.52
C ARG A 146 0.72 -12.05 -6.04
N PHE A 147 -0.16 -11.50 -5.21
CA PHE A 147 0.11 -11.19 -3.81
C PHE A 147 -0.85 -11.86 -2.82
N GLY A 148 -1.81 -12.65 -3.34
CA GLY A 148 -2.70 -13.45 -2.50
C GLY A 148 -3.81 -12.64 -1.83
N PHE A 149 -4.09 -11.41 -2.27
CA PHE A 149 -5.19 -10.60 -1.74
C PHE A 149 -5.89 -9.76 -2.80
N ARG A 150 -7.21 -9.62 -2.71
CA ARG A 150 -8.01 -8.73 -3.54
C ARG A 150 -8.72 -7.68 -2.70
N LEU A 151 -8.33 -6.43 -2.88
CA LEU A 151 -8.99 -5.29 -2.23
C LEU A 151 -10.28 -4.91 -2.96
N GLN A 152 -11.40 -4.86 -2.24
CA GLN A 152 -12.71 -4.44 -2.71
C GLN A 152 -13.26 -3.30 -1.85
N CYS A 153 -12.70 -2.11 -2.02
CA CYS A 153 -13.19 -0.87 -1.41
C CYS A 153 -13.05 0.32 -2.37
N ALA A 154 -13.40 1.52 -1.92
CA ALA A 154 -13.02 2.75 -2.62
C ALA A 154 -11.50 2.85 -2.78
N THR A 155 -11.05 3.61 -3.77
CA THR A 155 -9.63 3.95 -3.95
C THR A 155 -9.12 4.91 -2.88
N GLY A 156 -7.83 5.24 -2.88
CA GLY A 156 -7.22 6.06 -1.82
C GLY A 156 -6.88 5.28 -0.55
N VAL A 157 -7.11 3.96 -0.55
CA VAL A 157 -6.58 3.04 0.45
C VAL A 157 -5.30 2.43 -0.12
N ARG A 158 -4.17 2.70 0.54
CA ARG A 158 -2.88 2.10 0.18
C ARG A 158 -2.70 0.79 0.91
N ALA A 159 -1.97 -0.12 0.28
CA ALA A 159 -1.70 -1.46 0.80
C ALA A 159 -0.20 -1.73 0.85
N TRP A 160 0.26 -2.33 1.95
CA TRP A 160 1.59 -2.92 2.09
C TRP A 160 1.45 -4.38 2.48
N ARG A 161 2.26 -5.25 1.88
CA ARG A 161 2.14 -6.69 2.06
C ARG A 161 3.46 -7.28 2.52
N TRP A 162 3.43 -8.05 3.61
CA TRP A 162 4.49 -8.97 4.03
C TRP A 162 3.87 -10.34 4.25
N PRO A 163 4.58 -11.46 4.03
CA PRO A 163 4.09 -12.77 4.43
C PRO A 163 3.54 -12.73 5.88
N GLY A 164 2.30 -13.14 6.09
CA GLY A 164 1.61 -13.08 7.39
C GLY A 164 0.79 -11.81 7.67
N VAL A 165 1.00 -10.70 6.96
CA VAL A 165 0.23 -9.46 7.20
C VAL A 165 0.03 -8.57 5.96
N LEU A 166 -1.20 -8.08 5.81
CA LEU A 166 -1.56 -6.98 4.92
C LEU A 166 -1.88 -5.76 5.78
N VAL A 167 -1.21 -4.65 5.51
CA VAL A 167 -1.46 -3.36 6.16
C VAL A 167 -2.18 -2.46 5.18
N LEU A 168 -3.33 -1.92 5.60
CA LEU A 168 -4.09 -0.94 4.85
C LEU A 168 -4.04 0.40 5.57
N VAL A 169 -3.85 1.49 4.83
CA VAL A 169 -3.93 2.86 5.37
C VAL A 169 -4.84 3.70 4.48
N SER A 170 -5.79 4.42 5.09
CA SER A 170 -6.67 5.34 4.38
C SER A 170 -6.00 6.70 4.20
N GLY A 171 -5.91 7.15 2.94
CA GLY A 171 -5.60 8.54 2.58
C GLY A 171 -6.84 9.35 2.18
N ASN A 172 -8.04 8.87 2.49
CA ASN A 172 -9.30 9.52 2.10
C ASN A 172 -9.80 10.47 3.19
N HIS A 173 -10.40 11.59 2.78
CA HIS A 173 -11.09 12.53 3.69
C HIS A 173 -12.42 12.01 4.25
N LEU A 174 -12.92 10.89 3.72
CA LEU A 174 -14.16 10.26 4.14
C LEU A 174 -13.90 8.81 4.58
N PRO A 175 -14.68 8.26 5.52
CA PRO A 175 -14.59 6.86 5.88
C PRO A 175 -14.75 5.93 4.68
N VAL A 176 -13.95 4.87 4.64
CA VAL A 176 -13.99 3.85 3.59
C VAL A 176 -14.35 2.51 4.19
N ALA A 177 -15.37 1.88 3.61
CA ALA A 177 -15.74 0.52 3.91
C ALA A 177 -15.54 -0.39 2.70
N GLY A 178 -15.39 -1.68 2.95
CA GLY A 178 -15.24 -2.68 1.89
C GLY A 178 -14.74 -4.01 2.43
N PHE A 179 -14.03 -4.75 1.59
CA PHE A 179 -13.54 -6.08 1.93
C PHE A 179 -12.16 -6.39 1.36
N VAL A 180 -11.42 -7.25 2.04
CA VAL A 180 -10.26 -7.97 1.48
C VAL A 180 -10.64 -9.44 1.33
N HIS A 181 -10.36 -10.00 0.14
CA HIS A 181 -10.42 -11.44 -0.10
C HIS A 181 -9.00 -12.00 -0.05
N CYS A 182 -8.75 -13.02 0.75
CA CYS A 182 -7.45 -13.68 0.86
C CYS A 182 -7.45 -14.96 0.02
N CYS A 183 -6.44 -15.20 -0.82
CA CYS A 183 -6.47 -16.29 -1.80
C CYS A 183 -6.41 -17.71 -1.21
N GLN A 184 -6.20 -17.87 0.10
CA GLN A 184 -6.17 -19.18 0.76
C GLN A 184 -7.56 -19.69 1.21
N GLY A 185 -8.64 -18.94 0.95
CA GLY A 185 -10.01 -19.41 1.18
C GLY A 185 -11.06 -18.47 0.61
N ASP A 186 -12.33 -18.84 0.72
CA ASP A 186 -13.47 -17.93 0.45
C ASP A 186 -13.70 -16.91 1.59
N GLU A 187 -12.72 -16.79 2.50
CA GLU A 187 -12.80 -15.89 3.64
C GLU A 187 -12.64 -14.44 3.20
N ARG A 188 -13.54 -13.62 3.74
CA ARG A 188 -13.63 -12.21 3.48
C ARG A 188 -13.44 -11.45 4.79
N THR A 189 -12.41 -10.62 4.85
CA THR A 189 -12.22 -9.70 5.97
C THR A 189 -12.87 -8.37 5.66
N SER A 190 -13.80 -7.94 6.52
CA SER A 190 -14.39 -6.60 6.44
C SER A 190 -13.34 -5.54 6.76
N ILE A 191 -13.37 -4.44 6.01
CA ILE A 191 -12.56 -3.26 6.29
C ILE A 191 -13.47 -2.07 6.55
N TYR A 192 -13.11 -1.31 7.57
CA TYR A 192 -13.71 -0.03 7.92
C TYR A 192 -12.58 0.88 8.39
N LEU A 193 -12.27 1.89 7.58
CA LEU A 193 -11.16 2.80 7.82
C LEU A 193 -11.70 4.22 7.84
N ASP A 194 -11.63 4.87 9.00
CA ASP A 194 -11.79 6.32 9.08
C ASP A 194 -10.65 7.04 8.35
N PRO A 195 -10.79 8.35 8.06
CA PRO A 195 -9.70 9.13 7.49
C PRO A 195 -8.42 9.03 8.33
N GLY A 196 -7.29 8.75 7.66
CA GLY A 196 -6.00 8.57 8.32
C GLY A 196 -5.83 7.24 9.08
N ASP A 197 -6.88 6.42 9.17
CA ASP A 197 -6.84 5.18 9.93
C ASP A 197 -6.06 4.06 9.20
N ALA A 198 -5.66 3.04 9.96
CA ALA A 198 -4.93 1.89 9.46
C ALA A 198 -5.47 0.57 10.04
N GLN A 199 -5.52 -0.47 9.22
CA GLN A 199 -5.95 -1.81 9.62
C GLN A 199 -4.88 -2.83 9.22
N LEU A 200 -4.49 -3.67 10.19
CA LEU A 200 -3.64 -4.83 9.98
C LEU A 200 -4.52 -6.06 9.83
N ILE A 201 -4.33 -6.81 8.76
CA ILE A 201 -5.08 -8.03 8.44
C ILE A 201 -4.07 -9.17 8.40
N ALA A 202 -4.28 -10.19 9.24
CA ALA A 202 -3.49 -11.41 9.20
C ALA A 202 -3.76 -12.17 7.89
N MET A 203 -2.69 -12.70 7.27
CA MET A 203 -2.71 -13.30 5.93
C MET A 203 -2.09 -14.68 5.89
#